data_AF-A0A4P5XKQ5-F1
#
_entry.id   AF-A0A4P5XKQ5-F1
#
_cell.length_a   1.000
_cell.length_b   1.000
_cell.length_c   1.000
_cell.angle_alpha   90.00
_cell.angle_beta   90.00
_cell.angle_gamma   90.00
#
_symmetry.space_group_name_H-M   'P 1'
#
loop_
_entity.id
_entity.type
_entity.pdbx_description
1 polymer ?
#
loop_
_entity_poly.entity_id
_entity_poly.type
_entity_poly.pdbx_seq_one_letter_code
_entity_poly.pdbx_strand_id
1 'polypeptide(L)'
;MVSSIVVGAKAVSKNSNAYVGKTIVYEITTKGLSSAFRYGESSQTKLVNGIPNRIQTQLRELKKLYPGREFGHRIIKVFDNKLDAKALERGLIEDFYDLHGCMPEGNKVFR
;
A
#
# COMPACT_ATOMS: atom_id res chain seq x y z
N MET A 1 -35.73 -34.57 8.78
CA MET A 1 -34.35 -34.14 9.07
C MET A 1 -33.72 -33.71 7.76
N VAL A 2 -33.51 -32.41 7.55
CA VAL A 2 -32.85 -31.89 6.34
C VAL A 2 -31.67 -31.07 6.83
N SER A 3 -30.50 -31.70 6.86
CA SER A 3 -29.25 -31.03 7.24
C SER A 3 -28.78 -30.18 6.07
N SER A 4 -29.11 -28.89 6.09
CA SER A 4 -28.55 -27.90 5.18
C SER A 4 -27.09 -27.65 5.55
N ILE A 5 -26.18 -28.12 4.70
CA ILE A 5 -24.76 -27.77 4.77
C ILE A 5 -24.63 -26.30 4.36
N VAL A 6 -24.43 -25.42 5.34
CA VAL A 6 -24.05 -24.03 5.08
C VAL A 6 -22.60 -24.03 4.65
N VAL A 7 -22.37 -24.01 3.33
CA VAL A 7 -21.04 -23.81 2.74
C VAL A 7 -20.58 -22.41 3.16
N GLY A 8 -19.71 -22.33 4.16
CA GLY A 8 -19.16 -21.07 4.64
C GLY A 8 -18.50 -20.31 3.49
N ALA A 9 -19.07 -19.16 3.14
CA ALA A 9 -18.49 -18.25 2.16
C ALA A 9 -17.08 -17.88 2.62
N LYS A 10 -16.08 -18.44 1.94
CA LYS A 10 -14.66 -18.21 2.22
C LYS A 10 -14.39 -16.73 1.96
N ALA A 11 -14.29 -15.92 3.03
CA ALA A 11 -14.03 -14.49 2.91
C ALA A 11 -12.78 -14.30 2.03
N VAL A 12 -12.96 -13.64 0.87
CA VAL A 12 -11.86 -13.39 -0.06
C VAL A 12 -10.77 -12.63 0.69
N SER A 13 -9.56 -13.20 0.68
CA SER A 13 -8.40 -12.58 1.32
C SER A 13 -8.23 -11.16 0.78
N LYS A 14 -8.00 -10.19 1.67
CA LYS A 14 -7.72 -8.79 1.33
C LYS A 14 -6.45 -8.62 0.50
N ASN A 15 -5.62 -9.67 0.43
CA ASN A 15 -4.46 -9.73 -0.43
C ASN A 15 -4.80 -10.18 -1.87
N SER A 16 -5.97 -10.78 -2.11
CA SER A 16 -6.41 -11.19 -3.43
C SER A 16 -6.77 -9.98 -4.31
N ASN A 17 -6.48 -10.07 -5.61
CA ASN A 17 -6.93 -9.07 -6.59
C ASN A 17 -8.47 -9.03 -6.70
N ALA A 18 -9.15 -10.10 -6.28
CA ALA A 18 -10.62 -10.17 -6.23
C ALA A 18 -11.21 -9.47 -4.98
N TYR A 19 -10.39 -8.84 -4.13
CA TYR A 19 -10.88 -8.06 -3.00
C TYR A 19 -11.60 -6.79 -3.47
N VAL A 20 -12.90 -6.74 -3.21
CA VAL A 20 -13.75 -5.56 -3.38
C VAL A 20 -13.87 -4.86 -2.04
N GLY A 21 -13.44 -3.60 -1.98
CA GLY A 21 -13.40 -2.81 -0.76
C GLY A 21 -12.40 -1.66 -0.85
N LYS A 22 -12.68 -0.60 -0.08
CA LYS A 22 -11.89 0.64 -0.11
C LYS A 22 -10.40 0.35 0.05
N THR A 23 -9.64 0.66 -0.98
CA THR A 23 -8.20 0.47 -1.08
C THR A 23 -7.56 1.81 -1.38
N ILE A 24 -6.57 2.19 -0.59
CA ILE A 24 -5.85 3.43 -0.76
C ILE A 24 -4.53 3.17 -1.46
N VAL A 25 -4.11 4.13 -2.28
CA VAL A 25 -2.75 4.25 -2.80
C VAL A 25 -2.10 5.42 -2.08
N TYR A 26 -0.89 5.19 -1.60
CA TYR A 26 -0.12 6.16 -0.83
C TYR A 26 1.32 6.19 -1.30
N GLU A 27 1.97 7.30 -1.01
CA GLU A 27 3.42 7.43 -1.07
C GLU A 27 3.99 7.63 0.33
N ILE A 28 5.22 7.17 0.51
CA ILE A 28 6.08 7.51 1.64
C ILE A 28 7.14 8.45 1.09
N THR A 29 7.36 9.55 1.79
CA THR A 29 8.39 10.54 1.48
C THR A 29 9.42 10.55 2.59
N THR A 30 10.60 11.08 2.30
CA THR A 30 11.62 11.30 3.32
C THR A 30 12.17 12.71 3.24
N LYS A 31 12.43 13.33 4.38
CA LYS A 31 12.98 14.68 4.44
C LYS A 31 14.37 14.70 3.80
N GLY A 32 14.55 15.55 2.80
CA GLY A 32 15.78 15.66 2.02
C GLY A 32 15.71 14.98 0.64
N LEU A 33 14.65 14.25 0.32
CA LEU A 33 14.35 13.80 -1.04
C LEU A 33 13.10 14.52 -1.56
N SER A 34 13.26 15.17 -2.71
CA SER A 34 12.15 15.83 -3.41
C SER A 34 11.18 14.85 -4.08
N SER A 35 11.61 13.59 -4.23
CA SER A 35 10.83 12.54 -4.89
C SER A 35 10.31 11.51 -3.87
N ALA A 36 9.26 10.77 -4.26
CA ALA A 36 8.69 9.73 -3.42
C ALA A 36 9.75 8.66 -3.07
N PHE A 37 9.82 8.29 -1.80
CA PHE A 37 10.70 7.23 -1.32
C PHE A 37 10.13 5.85 -1.63
N ARG A 38 8.81 5.73 -1.56
CA ARG A 38 8.08 4.50 -1.85
C ARG A 38 6.65 4.79 -2.27
N TYR A 39 6.10 3.99 -3.18
CA TYR A 39 4.67 3.87 -3.43
C TYR A 39 4.15 2.53 -2.90
N GLY A 40 2.89 2.52 -2.46
CA GLY A 40 2.23 1.30 -2.03
C GLY A 40 0.73 1.43 -1.96
N GLU A 41 0.07 0.28 -1.83
CA GLU A 41 -1.37 0.17 -1.69
C GLU A 41 -1.77 -0.53 -0.38
N SER A 42 -2.96 -0.21 0.13
CA SER A 42 -3.48 -0.84 1.34
C SER A 42 -5.00 -0.81 1.40
N SER A 43 -5.62 -1.89 1.86
CA SER A 43 -7.04 -1.87 2.23
C SER A 43 -7.28 -0.89 3.40
N GLN A 44 -8.34 -0.09 3.33
CA GLN A 44 -8.75 0.84 4.39
C GLN A 44 -9.45 0.13 5.58
N THR A 45 -9.49 -1.20 5.59
CA THR A 45 -10.30 -1.97 6.55
C THR A 45 -9.80 -1.95 8.00
N LYS A 46 -8.52 -1.66 8.23
CA LYS A 46 -7.92 -1.58 9.57
C LYS A 46 -7.19 -0.27 9.70
N LEU A 47 -7.87 0.71 10.30
CA LEU A 47 -7.32 2.02 10.62
C LEU A 47 -6.82 2.01 12.06
N VAL A 48 -5.62 2.56 12.26
CA VAL A 48 -5.10 2.91 13.58
C VAL A 48 -4.85 4.41 13.52
N ASN A 49 -5.46 5.20 14.41
CA ASN A 49 -5.37 6.66 14.38
C ASN A 49 -5.73 7.28 13.02
N GLY A 50 -6.75 6.73 12.33
CA GLY A 50 -7.18 7.19 11.01
C GLY A 50 -6.29 6.79 9.84
N ILE A 51 -5.16 6.09 10.07
CA ILE A 51 -4.21 5.67 9.04
C ILE A 51 -4.26 4.14 8.89
N PRO A 52 -4.25 3.58 7.66
CA PRO A 52 -4.16 2.14 7.49
C PRO A 52 -2.94 1.52 8.16
N ASN A 53 -3.17 0.45 8.92
CA ASN A 53 -2.13 -0.24 9.71
C ASN A 53 -0.91 -0.66 8.86
N ARG A 54 -1.12 -0.96 7.57
CA ARG A 54 -0.03 -1.30 6.64
C ARG A 54 0.94 -0.14 6.44
N ILE A 55 0.44 1.09 6.32
CA ILE A 55 1.29 2.30 6.20
C ILE A 55 2.14 2.43 7.47
N GLN A 56 1.53 2.31 8.65
CA GLN A 56 2.28 2.43 9.91
C GLN A 56 3.35 1.36 10.06
N THR A 57 3.03 0.13 9.67
CA THR A 57 3.97 -1.00 9.68
C THR A 57 5.16 -0.72 8.77
N GLN A 58 4.91 -0.27 7.54
CA GLN A 58 5.97 0.07 6.58
C GLN A 58 6.81 1.27 7.03
N LEU A 59 6.19 2.32 7.59
CA LEU A 59 6.93 3.46 8.15
C LEU A 59 7.85 3.02 9.29
N ARG A 60 7.38 2.13 10.17
CA ARG A 60 8.19 1.58 11.26
C ARG A 60 9.35 0.74 10.75
N GLU A 61 9.13 -0.09 9.73
CA GLU A 61 10.19 -0.90 9.12
C GLU A 61 11.22 -0.03 8.40
N LEU A 62 10.78 0.98 7.66
CA LEU A 62 11.67 1.95 7.01
C LEU A 62 12.52 2.72 8.03
N LYS A 63 11.93 3.17 9.14
CA LYS A 63 12.68 3.81 10.23
C LYS A 63 13.73 2.90 10.85
N LYS A 64 13.49 1.59 10.90
CA LYS A 64 14.47 0.61 11.39
C LYS A 64 15.61 0.39 10.40
N LEU A 65 15.30 0.32 9.11
CA LEU A 65 16.28 0.08 8.05
C LEU A 65 17.14 1.31 7.75
N TYR A 66 16.56 2.50 7.91
CA TYR A 66 17.21 3.77 7.63
C TYR A 66 17.17 4.67 8.88
N PRO A 67 17.94 4.32 9.92
CA PRO A 67 18.01 5.13 11.13
C PRO A 67 18.53 6.53 10.78
N GLY A 68 17.89 7.56 11.35
CA GLY A 68 18.22 8.97 11.10
C GLY A 68 17.46 9.62 9.94
N ARG A 69 16.70 8.86 9.13
CA ARG A 69 15.80 9.45 8.14
C ARG A 69 14.41 9.74 8.74
N GLU A 70 13.90 10.94 8.46
CA GLU A 70 12.52 11.30 8.78
C GLU A 70 11.61 10.85 7.64
N PHE A 71 10.65 9.99 7.94
CA PHE A 71 9.68 9.47 6.97
C PHE A 71 8.30 10.08 7.20
N GLY A 72 7.70 10.59 6.12
CA GLY A 72 6.31 11.03 6.04
C GLY A 72 5.49 10.10 5.14
N HIS A 73 4.17 10.29 5.13
CA HIS A 73 3.29 9.59 4.19
C HIS A 73 2.23 10.55 3.67
N ARG A 74 1.76 10.29 2.45
CA ARG A 74 0.66 11.02 1.83
C ARG A 74 -0.26 10.03 1.12
N ILE A 75 -1.56 10.17 1.33
CA ILE A 75 -2.56 9.41 0.58
C ILE A 75 -2.72 10.11 -0.78
N ILE A 76 -2.51 9.36 -1.86
CA ILE A 76 -2.64 9.86 -3.23
C ILE A 76 -4.10 9.76 -3.67
N LYS A 77 -4.69 8.56 -3.54
CA LYS A 77 -6.05 8.30 -3.98
C LYS A 77 -6.68 7.11 -3.24
N VAL A 78 -8.01 7.13 -3.14
CA VAL A 78 -8.82 6.02 -2.63
C VAL A 78 -9.61 5.40 -3.79
N PHE A 79 -9.66 4.08 -3.84
CA PHE A 79 -10.36 3.27 -4.83
C PHE A 79 -11.33 2.33 -4.14
N ASP A 80 -12.42 1.96 -4.80
CA ASP A 80 -13.41 1.01 -4.27
C ASP A 80 -13.01 -0.46 -4.48
N ASN A 81 -11.97 -0.70 -5.27
CA ASN A 81 -11.44 -2.02 -5.53
C ASN A 81 -9.90 -2.00 -5.51
N LYS A 82 -9.32 -3.18 -5.30
CA LYS A 82 -7.86 -3.34 -5.22
C LYS A 82 -7.18 -3.29 -6.59
N LEU A 83 -7.88 -3.71 -7.65
CA LEU A 83 -7.31 -3.82 -8.99
C LEU A 83 -6.90 -2.45 -9.52
N ASP A 84 -7.77 -1.46 -9.39
CA ASP A 84 -7.52 -0.08 -9.82
C ASP A 84 -6.44 0.59 -8.97
N ALA A 85 -6.44 0.34 -7.66
CA ALA A 85 -5.38 0.81 -6.76
C ALA A 85 -4.01 0.27 -7.17
N LYS A 86 -3.93 -1.02 -7.52
CA LYS A 86 -2.69 -1.67 -7.96
C LYS A 86 -2.24 -1.16 -9.32
N ALA A 87 -3.17 -0.88 -10.23
CA ALA A 87 -2.87 -0.28 -11.53
C ALA A 87 -2.25 1.12 -11.36
N LEU A 88 -2.83 1.96 -10.49
CA LEU A 88 -2.25 3.27 -10.19
C LEU A 88 -0.87 3.16 -9.51
N GLU A 89 -0.73 2.29 -8.50
CA GLU A 89 0.56 2.07 -7.83
C GLU A 89 1.65 1.70 -8.85
N ARG A 90 1.34 0.77 -9.76
CA ARG A 90 2.26 0.36 -10.81
C ARG A 90 2.62 1.52 -11.74
N GLY A 91 1.62 2.28 -12.19
CA GLY A 91 1.84 3.47 -13.02
C GLY A 91 2.75 4.49 -12.34
N LEU A 92 2.55 4.77 -11.05
CA LEU A 92 3.40 5.71 -10.30
C LEU A 92 4.86 5.22 -10.16
N ILE A 93 5.07 3.91 -10.04
CA ILE A 93 6.42 3.33 -10.00
C ILE A 93 7.08 3.39 -11.38
N GLU A 94 6.32 3.15 -12.45
CA GLU A 94 6.78 3.27 -13.84
C GLU A 94 7.12 4.73 -14.16
N ASP A 95 6.23 5.69 -13.85
CA ASP A 95 6.47 7.13 -14.02
C ASP A 95 7.71 7.60 -13.27
N PHE A 96 7.91 7.11 -12.03
CA PHE A 96 9.11 7.42 -11.26
C PHE A 96 10.37 6.87 -11.93
N TYR A 97 10.30 5.64 -12.45
CA TYR A 97 11.41 5.02 -13.16
C TYR A 97 11.74 5.79 -14.44
N ASP A 98 10.74 6.23 -15.19
CA ASP A 98 10.93 7.01 -16.41
C ASP A 98 11.55 8.39 -16.12
N LEU A 99 11.18 9.02 -15.00
CA LEU A 99 11.72 10.31 -14.57
C LEU A 99 13.13 10.23 -13.97
N HIS A 100 13.44 9.18 -13.22
CA HIS A 100 14.67 9.09 -12.42
C HIS A 100 15.64 8.00 -12.88
N GLY A 101 15.28 7.20 -13.88
CA GLY A 101 16.06 6.06 -14.36
C GLY A 101 16.24 4.93 -13.35
N CYS A 102 15.53 4.98 -12.21
CA CYS A 102 15.68 4.02 -11.12
C CYS A 102 14.38 3.86 -10.34
N MET A 103 14.19 2.71 -9.69
CA MET A 103 13.03 2.48 -8.84
C MET A 103 13.14 3.25 -7.51
N PRO A 104 12.00 3.64 -6.90
CA PRO A 104 11.99 4.23 -5.55
C PRO A 104 12.74 3.33 -4.56
N GLU A 105 13.63 3.93 -3.77
CA GLU A 105 14.54 3.19 -2.89
C GLU A 105 13.78 2.26 -1.93
N GLY A 106 12.69 2.76 -1.34
CA GLY A 106 11.85 1.99 -0.44
C GLY A 106 11.00 0.92 -1.13
N ASN A 107 10.82 0.92 -2.46
CA ASN A 107 10.16 -0.16 -3.19
C ASN A 107 11.08 -1.38 -3.40
N LYS A 108 12.41 -1.22 -3.34
CA LYS A 108 13.38 -2.31 -3.50
C LYS A 108 13.37 -3.30 -2.33
N VAL A 109 13.04 -2.81 -1.13
CA VAL A 109 13.15 -3.57 0.13
C VAL A 109 11.97 -4.50 0.39
N PHE A 110 10.75 -4.08 0.04
CA PHE A 110 9.52 -4.83 0.39
C PHE A 110 8.95 -5.60 -0.81
N ARG A 111 9.83 -6.11 -1.67
CA ARG A 111 9.42 -6.89 -2.84
C ARG A 111 9.21 -8.35 -2.49
#